data_AF-A0A4V2JGC4-F1
#
_entry.id   AF-A0A4V2JGC4-F1
#
_cell.length_a   1.000
_cell.length_b   1.000
_cell.length_c   1.000
_cell.angle_alpha   90.00
_cell.angle_beta   90.00
_cell.angle_gamma   90.00
#
_symmetry.space_group_name_H-M   'P 1'
#
loop_
_entity.id
_entity.type
_entity.pdbx_description
1 polymer ?
#
loop_
_entity_poly.entity_id
_entity_poly.type
_entity_poly.pdbx_seq_one_letter_code
_entity_poly.pdbx_strand_id
1 'polypeptide(L)'
;MKTNSYKTFGLMLSLSFFIMYGVMFLNVDDTSHIYLSITRTYMTLLMIAPMAVLMLSLMPVMYQNKRLNRIIYFSSFAVFVLSLWMLRSQTAVTDAQYMRAMIPHHSSAIMTSRHADIQDTELKELSLSIIASQEKEIRQMQAILERLHEEKTGADNK
;
A
#
# COMPACT_ATOMS: atom_id res chain seq x y z
N MET A 1 3.12 -26.66 -23.80
CA MET A 1 2.02 -25.72 -24.10
C MET A 1 2.61 -24.39 -24.51
N LYS A 2 2.24 -23.83 -25.68
CA LYS A 2 2.61 -22.44 -26.03
C LYS A 2 1.87 -21.50 -25.07
N THR A 3 2.52 -21.05 -24.01
CA THR A 3 1.97 -20.03 -23.13
C THR A 3 1.83 -18.74 -23.94
N ASN A 4 0.65 -18.13 -23.90
CA ASN A 4 0.46 -16.81 -24.50
C ASN A 4 1.19 -15.80 -23.61
N SER A 5 2.31 -15.25 -24.10
CA SER A 5 3.19 -14.34 -23.35
C SER A 5 2.44 -13.19 -22.67
N TYR A 6 1.38 -12.67 -23.30
CA TYR A 6 0.55 -11.59 -22.75
C TYR A 6 -0.37 -12.06 -21.60
N LYS A 7 -0.84 -13.31 -21.64
CA LYS A 7 -1.60 -13.89 -20.52
C LYS A 7 -0.69 -14.10 -19.32
N THR A 8 0.53 -14.61 -19.54
CA THR A 8 1.54 -14.75 -18.49
C THR A 8 1.92 -13.38 -17.93
N PHE A 9 2.09 -12.36 -18.76
CA PHE A 9 2.33 -10.98 -18.33
C PHE A 9 1.23 -10.47 -17.39
N GLY A 10 -0.04 -10.59 -17.79
CA GLY A 10 -1.17 -10.19 -16.95
C GLY A 10 -1.22 -10.97 -15.63
N LEU A 11 -0.99 -12.29 -15.68
CA LEU A 11 -0.91 -13.13 -14.49
C LEU A 11 0.20 -12.69 -13.53
N MET A 12 1.38 -12.38 -14.08
CA MET A 12 2.53 -11.90 -13.31
C MET A 12 2.21 -10.59 -12.61
N LEU A 13 1.65 -9.59 -13.32
CA LEU A 13 1.29 -8.32 -12.70
C LEU A 13 0.25 -8.50 -11.58
N SER A 14 -0.76 -9.34 -11.80
CA SER A 14 -1.78 -9.63 -10.78
C SER A 14 -1.17 -10.34 -9.56
N LEU A 15 -0.31 -11.33 -9.75
CA LEU A 15 0.35 -12.02 -8.65
C LEU A 15 1.29 -11.06 -7.89
N SER A 16 2.05 -10.26 -8.63
CA SER A 16 2.91 -9.20 -8.06
C SER A 16 2.10 -8.20 -7.25
N PHE A 17 0.87 -7.86 -7.64
CA PHE A 17 -0.02 -7.01 -6.84
C PHE A 17 -0.24 -7.57 -5.44
N PHE A 18 -0.68 -8.82 -5.33
CA PHE A 18 -0.96 -9.41 -4.02
C PHE A 18 0.31 -9.59 -3.19
N ILE A 19 1.41 -10.02 -3.83
CA ILE A 19 2.70 -10.18 -3.14
C ILE A 19 3.21 -8.83 -2.62
N MET A 20 3.29 -7.81 -3.47
CA MET A 20 3.78 -6.49 -3.07
C MET A 20 2.89 -5.87 -2.00
N TYR A 21 1.57 -6.02 -2.12
CA TYR A 21 0.64 -5.56 -1.10
C TYR A 21 0.89 -6.24 0.25
N GLY A 22 1.07 -7.56 0.26
CA GLY A 22 1.38 -8.33 1.47
C GLY A 22 2.75 -7.97 2.07
N VAL A 23 3.79 -7.86 1.24
CA VAL A 23 5.16 -7.55 1.68
C VAL A 23 5.24 -6.19 2.39
N MET A 24 4.41 -5.22 2.02
CA MET A 24 4.36 -3.93 2.71
C MET A 24 3.95 -4.02 4.20
N PHE A 25 3.39 -5.14 4.66
CA PHE A 25 3.09 -5.36 6.07
C PHE A 25 4.24 -6.00 6.86
N LEU A 26 5.28 -6.51 6.20
CA LEU A 26 6.41 -7.16 6.87
C LEU A 26 7.26 -6.19 7.72
N ASN A 27 7.03 -4.89 7.57
CA ASN A 27 7.72 -3.84 8.33
C ASN A 27 6.90 -3.37 9.56
N VAL A 28 5.69 -3.88 9.76
CA VAL A 28 4.84 -3.52 10.91
C VAL A 28 5.44 -4.11 12.19
N ASP A 29 5.49 -3.33 13.28
CA ASP A 29 6.03 -3.72 14.60
C ASP A 29 5.22 -4.82 15.29
N ASP A 30 3.88 -4.81 15.14
CA ASP A 30 2.96 -5.76 15.76
C ASP A 30 1.92 -6.29 14.74
N THR A 31 1.64 -7.59 14.76
CA THR A 31 0.72 -8.23 13.80
C THR A 31 -0.73 -7.75 13.94
N SER A 32 -1.13 -7.26 15.11
CA SER A 32 -2.45 -6.65 15.34
C SER A 32 -2.63 -5.31 14.63
N HIS A 33 -1.54 -4.69 14.16
CA HIS A 33 -1.59 -3.44 13.40
C HIS A 33 -1.77 -3.65 11.89
N ILE A 34 -2.00 -4.89 11.43
CA ILE A 34 -2.23 -5.20 10.02
C ILE A 34 -3.67 -4.86 9.62
N TYR A 35 -3.82 -3.76 8.87
CA TYR A 35 -5.10 -3.31 8.34
C TYR A 35 -5.04 -3.08 6.83
N LEU A 36 -6.01 -3.64 6.10
CA LEU A 36 -6.19 -3.36 4.68
C LEU A 36 -6.72 -1.95 4.47
N SER A 37 -6.10 -1.21 3.56
CA SER A 37 -6.48 0.17 3.24
C SER A 37 -6.46 0.47 1.74
N ILE A 38 -7.34 1.40 1.34
CA ILE A 38 -7.41 1.95 -0.03
C ILE A 38 -6.11 2.68 -0.40
N THR A 39 -5.53 3.43 0.53
CA THR A 39 -4.27 4.17 0.29
C THR A 39 -3.12 3.24 -0.11
N ARG A 40 -2.97 2.09 0.56
CA ARG A 40 -1.97 1.08 0.17
C ARG A 40 -2.28 0.48 -1.21
N THR A 41 -3.55 0.32 -1.56
CA THR A 41 -3.95 -0.14 -2.91
C THR A 41 -3.49 0.84 -3.99
N TYR A 42 -3.68 2.15 -3.77
CA TYR A 42 -3.18 3.17 -4.70
C TYR A 42 -1.66 3.13 -4.84
N MET A 43 -0.93 2.98 -3.73
CA MET A 43 0.52 2.84 -3.76
C MET A 43 0.96 1.59 -4.54
N THR A 44 0.31 0.44 -4.34
CA THR A 44 0.64 -0.78 -5.09
C THR A 44 0.43 -0.60 -6.59
N LEU A 45 -0.67 0.01 -7.01
CA LEU A 45 -0.93 0.30 -8.43
C LEU A 45 0.13 1.25 -9.02
N LEU A 46 0.53 2.27 -8.25
CA LEU A 46 1.59 3.21 -8.65
C LEU A 46 2.95 2.56 -8.86
N MET A 47 3.27 1.49 -8.12
CA MET A 47 4.51 0.74 -8.31
C MET A 47 4.42 -0.26 -9.48
N ILE A 48 3.26 -0.87 -9.69
CA ILE A 48 3.08 -1.90 -10.73
C ILE A 48 2.97 -1.30 -12.13
N ALA A 49 2.32 -0.14 -12.27
CA ALA A 49 2.21 0.54 -13.56
C ALA A 49 3.58 0.79 -14.25
N PRO A 50 4.59 1.39 -13.61
CA PRO A 50 5.92 1.54 -14.21
C PRO A 50 6.63 0.19 -14.39
N MET A 51 6.42 -0.79 -13.51
CA MET A 51 6.98 -2.13 -13.69
C MET A 51 6.47 -2.80 -14.97
N ALA A 52 5.17 -2.67 -15.28
CA ALA A 52 4.57 -3.16 -16.52
C ALA A 52 5.24 -2.54 -17.76
N VAL A 53 5.51 -1.24 -17.71
CA VAL A 53 6.23 -0.50 -18.78
C VAL A 53 7.67 -1.01 -18.93
N LEU A 54 8.39 -1.19 -17.81
CA LEU A 54 9.77 -1.69 -17.79
C LEU A 54 9.87 -3.10 -18.39
N MET A 55 9.01 -4.02 -17.93
CA MET A 55 8.97 -5.40 -18.44
C MET A 55 8.73 -5.44 -19.96
N LEU A 56 7.80 -4.63 -20.45
CA LEU A 56 7.48 -4.56 -21.87
C LEU A 56 8.62 -3.94 -22.70
N SER A 57 9.34 -2.97 -22.13
CA SER A 57 10.46 -2.28 -22.79
C SER A 57 11.71 -3.13 -22.86
N LEU A 58 12.00 -3.89 -21.80
CA LEU A 58 13.25 -4.67 -21.67
C LEU A 58 13.15 -6.08 -22.25
N MET A 59 11.95 -6.57 -22.56
CA MET A 59 11.73 -7.91 -23.12
C MET A 59 11.05 -7.88 -24.50
N PRO A 60 11.57 -7.15 -25.49
CA PRO A 60 10.89 -6.93 -26.77
C PRO A 60 10.71 -8.23 -27.59
N VAL A 61 11.63 -9.18 -27.47
CA VAL A 61 11.59 -10.46 -28.21
C VAL A 61 10.38 -11.31 -27.80
N MET A 62 9.95 -11.23 -26.54
CA MET A 62 8.82 -11.97 -25.99
C MET A 62 7.46 -11.34 -26.35
N TYR A 63 7.41 -10.02 -26.57
CA TYR A 63 6.18 -9.25 -26.80
C TYR A 63 6.14 -8.66 -28.22
N GLN A 64 5.84 -9.49 -29.21
CA GLN A 64 5.95 -9.10 -30.63
C GLN A 64 4.76 -8.28 -31.17
N ASN A 65 3.61 -8.29 -30.48
CA ASN A 65 2.40 -7.60 -30.97
C ASN A 65 2.43 -6.11 -30.63
N LYS A 66 2.81 -5.29 -31.61
CA LYS A 66 2.88 -3.82 -31.48
C LYS A 66 1.56 -3.16 -31.06
N ARG A 67 0.40 -3.73 -31.44
CA ARG A 67 -0.92 -3.17 -31.04
C ARG A 67 -1.15 -3.38 -29.54
N LEU A 68 -0.96 -4.60 -29.05
CA LEU A 68 -1.10 -4.91 -27.62
C LEU A 68 -0.08 -4.14 -26.77
N ASN A 69 1.16 -4.00 -27.26
CA ASN A 69 2.18 -3.25 -26.53
C ASN A 69 1.76 -1.77 -26.35
N ARG A 70 1.22 -1.13 -27.39
CA ARG A 70 0.71 0.26 -27.28
C ARG A 70 -0.46 0.35 -26.30
N ILE A 71 -1.36 -0.63 -26.30
CA ILE A 71 -2.47 -0.68 -25.35
C ILE A 71 -1.93 -0.77 -23.91
N ILE A 72 -0.97 -1.66 -23.66
CA ILE A 72 -0.37 -1.85 -22.33
C ILE A 72 0.37 -0.59 -21.86
N TYR A 73 1.15 0.07 -22.72
CA TYR A 73 1.79 1.33 -22.37
C TYR A 73 0.77 2.41 -22.00
N PHE A 74 -0.26 2.59 -22.83
CA PHE A 74 -1.30 3.58 -22.58
C PHE A 74 -2.09 3.26 -21.30
N SER A 75 -2.50 2.01 -21.11
CA SER A 75 -3.24 1.61 -19.90
C SER A 75 -2.38 1.75 -18.64
N SER A 76 -1.09 1.42 -18.71
CA SER A 76 -0.17 1.58 -17.57
C SER A 76 0.02 3.06 -17.23
N PHE A 77 0.18 3.92 -18.23
CA PHE A 77 0.25 5.37 -18.01
C PHE A 77 -1.05 5.93 -17.41
N ALA A 78 -2.21 5.51 -17.94
CA ALA A 78 -3.51 5.93 -17.42
C ALA A 78 -3.72 5.47 -15.96
N VAL A 79 -3.40 4.21 -15.64
CA VAL A 79 -3.46 3.69 -14.27
C VAL A 79 -2.51 4.46 -13.36
N PHE A 80 -1.28 4.75 -13.81
CA PHE A 80 -0.32 5.53 -13.03
C PHE A 80 -0.87 6.92 -12.68
N VAL A 81 -1.34 7.67 -13.69
CA VAL A 81 -1.88 9.03 -13.49
C VAL A 81 -3.11 9.00 -12.59
N LEU A 82 -4.02 8.06 -12.83
CA LEU A 82 -5.25 7.94 -12.04
C LEU A 82 -4.96 7.54 -10.59
N SER A 83 -4.10 6.55 -10.35
CA SER A 83 -3.69 6.14 -9.00
C SER A 83 -2.91 7.24 -8.29
N LEU A 84 -2.09 8.01 -9.01
CA LEU A 84 -1.36 9.16 -8.43
C LEU A 84 -2.34 10.24 -7.99
N TRP A 85 -3.31 10.57 -8.85
CA TRP A 85 -4.34 11.53 -8.54
C TRP A 85 -5.16 11.07 -7.33
N MET A 86 -5.70 9.84 -7.35
CA MET A 86 -6.50 9.30 -6.24
C MET A 86 -5.73 9.25 -4.92
N LEU A 87 -4.43 8.90 -4.97
CA LEU A 87 -3.55 8.95 -3.81
C LEU A 87 -3.39 10.39 -3.30
N ARG A 88 -3.17 11.37 -4.19
CA ARG A 88 -2.94 12.77 -3.78
C ARG A 88 -4.22 13.45 -3.28
N SER A 89 -5.38 13.10 -3.84
CA SER A 89 -6.68 13.64 -3.42
C SER A 89 -7.34 12.85 -2.29
N GLN A 90 -6.78 11.70 -1.89
CA GLN A 90 -7.39 10.77 -0.93
C GLN A 90 -8.85 10.40 -1.31
N THR A 91 -9.12 10.25 -2.61
CA THR A 91 -10.46 9.90 -3.11
C THR A 91 -10.92 8.58 -2.50
N ALA A 92 -12.19 8.49 -2.08
CA ALA A 92 -12.79 7.29 -1.48
C ALA A 92 -12.15 6.81 -0.15
N VAL A 93 -11.23 7.57 0.46
CA VAL A 93 -10.67 7.26 1.77
C VAL A 93 -11.61 7.83 2.85
N THR A 94 -12.41 6.96 3.47
CA THR A 94 -13.26 7.30 4.63
C THR A 94 -12.43 7.40 5.91
N ASP A 95 -13.02 7.90 7.00
CA ASP A 95 -12.38 7.94 8.33
C ASP A 95 -11.82 6.57 8.76
N ALA A 96 -12.60 5.51 8.55
CA ALA A 96 -12.16 4.15 8.82
C ALA A 96 -10.98 3.73 7.93
N GLN A 97 -10.98 4.11 6.65
CA GLN A 97 -9.88 3.81 5.72
C GLN A 97 -8.62 4.61 6.05
N TYR A 98 -8.77 5.85 6.50
CA TYR A 98 -7.68 6.67 6.98
C TYR A 98 -6.97 5.99 8.16
N MET A 99 -7.72 5.59 9.19
CA MET A 99 -7.13 4.91 10.36
C MET A 99 -6.53 3.55 9.99
N ARG A 100 -7.18 2.78 9.12
CA ARG A 100 -6.63 1.51 8.60
C ARG A 100 -5.34 1.68 7.80
N ALA A 101 -5.13 2.84 7.17
CA ALA A 101 -3.85 3.16 6.53
C ALA A 101 -2.80 3.61 7.55
N MET A 102 -3.21 4.45 8.51
CA MET A 102 -2.32 5.10 9.46
C MET A 102 -1.81 4.18 10.57
N ILE A 103 -2.62 3.23 11.07
CA ILE A 103 -2.17 2.28 12.12
C ILE A 103 -0.92 1.50 11.67
N PRO A 104 -0.92 0.79 10.52
CA PRO A 104 0.28 0.09 10.09
C PRO A 104 1.41 1.05 9.65
N HIS A 105 1.11 2.28 9.20
CA HIS A 105 2.15 3.29 8.93
C HIS A 105 2.87 3.71 10.21
N HIS A 106 2.13 3.96 11.29
CA HIS A 106 2.70 4.32 12.58
C HIS A 106 3.50 3.15 13.15
N SER A 107 2.94 1.94 13.06
CA SER A 107 3.64 0.75 13.51
C SER A 107 4.96 0.51 12.77
N SER A 108 5.03 0.79 11.46
CA SER A 108 6.28 0.77 10.70
C SER A 108 7.33 1.76 11.20
N ALA A 109 6.92 2.97 11.58
CA ALA A 109 7.81 3.97 12.14
C ALA A 109 8.26 3.62 13.57
N ILE A 110 7.40 3.00 14.39
CA ILE A 110 7.79 2.43 15.69
C ILE A 110 8.86 1.35 15.50
N MET A 111 8.63 0.38 14.60
CA MET A 111 9.60 -0.69 14.32
C MET A 111 10.96 -0.09 13.94
N THR A 112 10.96 0.86 13.01
CA THR A 112 12.19 1.53 12.56
C THR A 112 12.88 2.25 13.71
N SER A 113 12.13 2.99 14.53
CA SER A 113 12.66 3.78 15.66
C SER A 113 13.22 2.88 16.78
N ARG A 114 12.60 1.73 17.03
CA ARG A 114 13.05 0.75 18.04
C ARG A 114 14.36 0.05 17.65
N HIS A 115 14.57 -0.19 16.36
CA HIS A 115 15.71 -0.97 15.85
C HIS A 115 16.85 -0.10 15.31
N ALA A 116 16.65 1.21 15.16
CA ALA A 116 17.70 2.11 14.70
C ALA A 116 18.80 2.30 15.75
N ASP A 117 20.06 2.08 15.36
CA ASP A 117 21.23 2.36 16.21
C ASP A 117 21.61 3.85 16.13
N ILE A 118 20.91 4.66 16.93
CA ILE A 118 21.06 6.13 16.93
C ILE A 118 22.12 6.54 17.95
N GLN A 119 23.20 7.17 17.48
CA GLN A 119 24.32 7.64 18.30
C GLN A 119 24.16 9.09 18.78
N ASP A 120 23.48 9.93 17.98
CA ASP A 120 23.23 11.31 18.34
C ASP A 120 22.20 11.42 19.48
N THR A 121 22.49 12.23 20.49
CA THR A 121 21.67 12.29 21.73
C THR A 121 20.32 12.94 21.48
N GLU A 122 20.29 14.04 20.73
CA GLU A 122 19.04 14.73 20.39
C GLU A 122 18.14 13.83 19.54
N LEU A 123 18.72 13.14 18.56
CA LEU A 123 17.97 12.23 17.70
C LEU A 123 17.46 10.99 18.46
N LYS A 124 18.18 10.52 19.48
CA LYS A 124 17.73 9.42 20.33
C LYS A 124 16.51 9.81 21.18
N GLU A 125 16.52 11.01 21.75
CA GLU A 125 15.36 11.57 22.45
C GLU A 125 14.16 11.73 21.51
N LEU A 126 14.40 12.23 20.29
CA LEU A 126 13.37 12.33 19.27
C LEU A 126 12.79 10.95 18.92
N SER A 127 13.62 9.92 18.71
CA SER A 127 13.18 8.55 18.43
C SER A 127 12.28 7.98 19.54
N LEU A 128 12.67 8.16 20.80
CA LEU A 128 11.83 7.74 21.94
C LEU A 128 10.49 8.48 21.98
N SER A 129 10.49 9.78 21.65
CA SER A 129 9.25 10.56 21.57
C SER A 129 8.33 10.10 20.45
N ILE A 130 8.89 9.74 19.28
CA ILE A 130 8.17 9.18 18.14
C ILE A 130 7.51 7.86 18.52
N ILE A 131 8.24 6.96 19.20
CA ILE A 131 7.66 5.68 19.65
C ILE A 131 6.48 5.93 20.58
N ALA A 132 6.66 6.76 21.61
CA ALA A 132 5.63 7.03 22.61
C ALA A 132 4.39 7.71 22.00
N SER A 133 4.56 8.67 21.10
CA SER A 133 3.44 9.36 20.45
C SER A 133 2.67 8.40 19.55
N GLN A 134 3.38 7.63 18.72
CA GLN A 134 2.74 6.78 17.73
C GLN A 134 2.03 5.58 18.36
N GLU A 135 2.54 5.01 19.46
CA GLU A 135 1.80 3.99 20.22
C GLU A 135 0.48 4.53 20.80
N LYS A 136 0.49 5.77 21.30
CA LYS A 136 -0.70 6.42 21.81
C LYS A 136 -1.71 6.67 20.67
N GLU A 137 -1.25 7.15 19.53
CA GLU A 137 -2.09 7.41 18.35
C GLU A 137 -2.69 6.12 17.78
N ILE A 138 -1.94 5.01 17.74
CA ILE A 138 -2.46 3.70 17.35
C ILE A 138 -3.62 3.29 18.25
N ARG A 139 -3.44 3.35 19.58
CA ARG A 139 -4.51 3.00 20.54
C ARG A 139 -5.76 3.88 20.36
N GLN A 140 -5.58 5.17 20.10
CA GLN A 140 -6.68 6.09 19.82
C GLN A 140 -7.42 5.72 18.53
N MET A 141 -6.69 5.45 17.45
CA MET A 141 -7.29 5.05 16.17
C MET A 141 -8.02 3.70 16.26
N GLN A 142 -7.48 2.72 17.00
CA GLN A 142 -8.15 1.44 17.24
C GLN A 142 -9.47 1.62 17.99
N ALA A 143 -9.48 2.42 19.06
CA ALA A 143 -10.70 2.72 19.81
C ALA A 143 -11.76 3.44 18.96
N ILE A 144 -11.35 4.37 18.10
CA ILE A 144 -12.28 5.06 17.19
C ILE A 144 -12.84 4.07 16.15
N LEU A 145 -12.00 3.17 15.60
CA LEU A 145 -12.45 2.15 14.66
C LEU A 145 -13.49 1.20 15.28
N GLU A 146 -13.29 0.79 16.52
CA GLU A 146 -14.23 -0.05 17.26
C GLU A 146 -15.57 0.66 17.45
N ARG A 147 -15.55 1.91 17.94
CA ARG A 147 -16.75 2.74 18.08
C ARG A 147 -17.52 2.89 16.76
N LEU A 148 -16.83 3.19 15.65
CA LEU A 148 -17.45 3.33 14.33
C LEU A 148 -18.03 1.99 13.82
N HIS A 149 -17.45 0.87 14.22
CA HIS A 149 -17.96 -0.45 13.87
C HIS A 149 -19.27 -0.75 14.60
N GLU A 150 -19.33 -0.47 15.91
CA GLU A 150 -20.52 -0.65 16.75
C GLU A 150 -21.68 0.25 16.34
N GLU A 151 -21.42 1.52 16.01
CA GLU A 151 -22.43 2.45 15.52
C GLU A 151 -23.10 1.93 14.24
N LYS A 152 -22.32 1.30 13.35
CA LYS A 152 -22.83 0.73 12.10
C LYS A 152 -23.68 -0.52 12.33
N THR A 153 -23.23 -1.46 13.16
CA THR A 153 -24.00 -2.69 13.48
C THR A 153 -25.24 -2.41 14.32
N GLY A 154 -25.22 -1.40 15.19
CA GLY A 154 -26.38 -0.93 15.93
C GLY A 154 -27.43 -0.22 15.06
N ALA A 155 -27.02 0.39 13.94
CA ALA A 155 -27.91 1.00 12.97
C ALA A 155 -28.55 -0.03 12.02
N ASP A 156 -27.83 -1.09 11.64
CA ASP A 156 -28.34 -2.16 10.75
C ASP A 156 -29.30 -3.13 11.46
N ASN A 157 -29.31 -3.16 12.80
CA ASN A 157 -30.17 -4.02 13.63
C ASN A 157 -31.45 -3.33 14.15
N LYS A 158 -31.75 -2.11 13.71
CA LYS A 158 -33.00 -1.38 13.99
C LYS A 158 -33.84 -1.25 12.73
#